data_AF-A0A8J7SSU1-F1
#
_entry.id   AF-A0A8J7SSU1-F1
#
_cell.length_a   1.000
_cell.length_b   1.000
_cell.length_c   1.000
_cell.angle_alpha   90.00
_cell.angle_beta   90.00
_cell.angle_gamma   90.00
#
_symmetry.space_group_name_H-M   'P 1'
#
loop_
_entity.id
_entity.type
_entity.pdbx_description
1 polymer ?
#
loop_
_entity_poly.entity_id
_entity_poly.type
_entity_poly.pdbx_seq_one_letter_code
_entity_poly.pdbx_strand_id
1 'polypeptide(L)'
;MTGPTLTVTADRFRLAETFTISRGSKTEAQVLTVCITRDGVSGWGECVPYARYGETLDSVTAQIISLPASITREGLQRFRPPGAARNAVDCALWDWAAKKAGRRVWDVAGLPAPGPVVTAFTLSLDSPENMRAAAARNAARPLLKIKLGTPDDMPRLEAVRQGAPHSTLIVDANEGWTPEVYTDLAPHLIRLGVALVEQPLPAGADDMLAEIARPLPVCADESAHATDGLAGLVGKYDLVNLKLDKTGGLTEALLARDEARRLGLGVMVGCMVGSSLAMAPAALLAQGAAFCDLDGPLLLAQDRPHPLTYQGSTLLPPDAALWG
;
A
#
# COMPACT_ATOMS: atom_id res chain seq x y z
N MET A 1 -28.78 -6.18 26.30
CA MET A 1 -27.64 -5.63 25.55
C MET A 1 -27.02 -6.79 24.78
N THR A 2 -26.96 -6.70 23.45
CA THR A 2 -26.28 -7.72 22.63
C THR A 2 -24.79 -7.69 22.97
N GLY A 3 -24.18 -8.88 23.11
CA GLY A 3 -22.74 -8.99 23.36
C GLY A 3 -21.91 -8.41 22.20
N PRO A 4 -20.59 -8.27 22.38
CA PRO A 4 -19.71 -7.81 21.30
C PRO A 4 -19.80 -8.77 20.11
N THR A 5 -19.87 -8.23 18.90
CA THR A 5 -19.87 -9.01 17.66
C THR A 5 -18.68 -8.63 16.78
N LEU A 6 -18.21 -9.62 16.03
CA LEU A 6 -17.19 -9.47 15.00
C LEU A 6 -17.69 -10.25 13.79
N THR A 7 -17.88 -9.55 12.67
CA THR A 7 -18.32 -10.14 11.41
C THR A 7 -17.30 -9.86 10.32
N VAL A 8 -17.15 -10.80 9.40
CA VAL A 8 -16.31 -10.66 8.21
C VAL A 8 -17.15 -10.92 6.97
N THR A 9 -16.93 -10.13 5.92
CA THR A 9 -17.63 -10.24 4.64
C THR A 9 -16.63 -10.13 3.50
N ALA A 10 -16.77 -11.00 2.51
CA ALA A 10 -15.98 -10.91 1.28
C ALA A 10 -16.70 -10.01 0.28
N ASP A 11 -16.01 -8.95 -0.16
CA ASP A 11 -16.49 -8.02 -1.17
C ASP A 11 -15.63 -8.14 -2.43
N ARG A 12 -16.24 -7.87 -3.60
CA ARG A 12 -15.56 -7.84 -4.89
C ARG A 12 -15.81 -6.50 -5.58
N PHE A 13 -14.73 -5.86 -5.99
CA PHE A 13 -14.75 -4.60 -6.73
C PHE A 13 -14.18 -4.82 -8.12
N ARG A 14 -14.96 -4.52 -9.15
CA ARG A 14 -14.47 -4.54 -10.53
C ARG A 14 -13.42 -3.45 -10.72
N LEU A 15 -12.33 -3.75 -11.44
CA LEU A 15 -11.34 -2.75 -11.84
C LEU A 15 -11.79 -2.01 -13.10
N ALA A 16 -11.44 -0.73 -13.21
CA ALA A 16 -11.76 0.10 -14.37
C ALA A 16 -11.04 -0.40 -15.64
N GLU A 17 -9.81 -0.86 -15.49
CA GLU A 17 -8.98 -1.50 -16.49
C GLU A 17 -8.30 -2.74 -15.87
N THR A 18 -7.77 -3.66 -16.70
CA THR A 18 -6.99 -4.80 -16.18
C THR A 18 -5.73 -4.29 -15.48
N PHE A 19 -5.49 -4.74 -14.25
CA PHE A 19 -4.30 -4.40 -13.49
C PHE A 19 -3.26 -5.51 -13.61
N THR A 20 -2.09 -5.19 -14.17
CA THR A 20 -1.03 -6.17 -14.44
C THR A 20 0.28 -5.74 -13.79
N ILE A 21 0.93 -6.71 -13.14
CA ILE A 21 2.29 -6.65 -12.59
C ILE A 21 3.14 -7.78 -13.20
N SER A 22 4.45 -7.80 -12.93
CA SER A 22 5.37 -8.85 -13.39
C SER A 22 4.89 -10.28 -13.10
N ARG A 23 4.17 -10.49 -12.00
CA ARG A 23 3.68 -11.80 -11.53
C ARG A 23 2.29 -12.20 -12.03
N GLY A 24 1.54 -11.31 -12.68
CA GLY A 24 0.20 -11.63 -13.17
C GLY A 24 -0.77 -10.45 -13.30
N SER A 25 -1.98 -10.75 -13.74
CA SER A 25 -3.04 -9.77 -14.03
C SER A 25 -4.32 -10.06 -13.24
N LYS A 26 -5.09 -9.02 -12.94
CA LYS A 26 -6.40 -9.10 -12.29
C LYS A 26 -7.40 -8.11 -12.89
N THR A 27 -8.68 -8.49 -12.86
CA THR A 27 -9.81 -7.68 -13.33
C THR A 27 -10.75 -7.25 -12.21
N GLU A 28 -10.52 -7.77 -11.00
CA GLU A 28 -11.23 -7.41 -9.78
C GLU A 28 -10.30 -7.36 -8.57
N ALA A 29 -10.64 -6.52 -7.60
CA ALA A 29 -10.11 -6.54 -6.25
C ALA A 29 -11.03 -7.38 -5.36
N GLN A 30 -10.48 -8.40 -4.72
CA GLN A 30 -11.18 -9.23 -3.74
C GLN A 30 -10.70 -8.84 -2.35
N VAL A 31 -11.59 -8.38 -1.50
CA VAL A 31 -11.26 -7.85 -0.17
C VAL A 31 -12.09 -8.51 0.92
N LEU A 32 -11.62 -8.42 2.16
CA LEU A 32 -12.40 -8.79 3.34
C LEU A 32 -12.67 -7.54 4.17
N THR A 33 -13.94 -7.33 4.47
CA THR A 33 -14.42 -6.25 5.34
C THR A 33 -14.73 -6.83 6.71
N VAL A 34 -14.16 -6.25 7.75
CA VAL A 34 -14.45 -6.57 9.15
C VAL A 34 -15.31 -5.47 9.75
N CYS A 35 -16.38 -5.88 10.44
CA CYS A 35 -17.17 -5.00 11.29
C CYS A 35 -17.14 -5.52 12.72
N ILE A 36 -16.79 -4.65 13.66
CA ILE A 36 -16.82 -4.92 15.10
C ILE A 36 -17.89 -4.03 15.72
N THR A 37 -18.88 -4.64 16.39
CA THR A 37 -19.92 -3.88 17.09
C THR A 37 -19.85 -4.16 18.59
N ARG A 38 -19.73 -3.09 19.38
CA ARG A 38 -19.76 -3.14 20.86
C ARG A 38 -20.47 -1.91 21.38
N ASP A 39 -21.29 -2.09 22.42
CA ASP A 39 -22.04 -1.00 23.05
C ASP A 39 -22.88 -0.17 22.06
N GLY A 40 -23.42 -0.83 21.02
CA GLY A 40 -24.21 -0.18 19.96
C GLY A 40 -23.40 0.65 18.95
N VAL A 41 -22.06 0.65 19.05
CA VAL A 41 -21.16 1.35 18.12
C VAL A 41 -20.45 0.33 17.24
N SER A 42 -20.37 0.63 15.93
CA SER A 42 -19.68 -0.21 14.95
C SER A 42 -18.41 0.45 14.42
N GLY A 43 -17.35 -0.33 14.28
CA GLY A 43 -16.11 0.05 13.61
C GLY A 43 -15.79 -0.88 12.45
N TRP A 44 -15.15 -0.34 11.42
CA TRP A 44 -14.92 -0.98 10.13
C TRP A 44 -13.45 -1.01 9.77
N GLY A 45 -13.03 -2.10 9.14
CA GLY A 45 -11.70 -2.23 8.56
C GLY A 45 -11.75 -3.14 7.34
N GLU A 46 -10.77 -2.97 6.46
CA GLU A 46 -10.66 -3.74 5.22
C GLU A 46 -9.23 -4.23 5.05
N CYS A 47 -9.09 -5.45 4.53
CA CYS A 47 -7.80 -5.99 4.11
C CYS A 47 -7.90 -6.65 2.75
N VAL A 48 -6.75 -6.79 2.09
CA VAL A 48 -6.62 -7.48 0.81
C VAL A 48 -5.67 -8.66 0.96
N PRO A 49 -6.18 -9.90 1.09
CA PRO A 49 -5.34 -11.10 1.14
C PRO A 49 -4.42 -11.20 -0.07
N TYR A 50 -3.14 -11.48 0.15
CA TYR A 50 -2.14 -11.48 -0.91
C TYR A 50 -1.44 -12.84 -1.08
N ALA A 51 -1.70 -13.52 -2.20
CA ALA A 51 -1.20 -14.87 -2.47
C ALA A 51 0.34 -14.99 -2.42
N ARG A 52 1.07 -13.93 -2.81
CA ARG A 52 2.55 -13.87 -2.71
C ARG A 52 3.05 -14.04 -1.27
N TYR A 53 2.21 -13.75 -0.27
CA TYR A 53 2.50 -13.92 1.16
C TYR A 53 1.79 -15.14 1.77
N GLY A 54 1.27 -16.04 0.94
CA GLY A 54 0.59 -17.27 1.39
C GLY A 54 -0.83 -17.03 1.91
N GLU A 55 -1.42 -15.87 1.64
CA GLU A 55 -2.77 -15.53 2.10
C GLU A 55 -3.82 -15.82 1.02
N THR A 56 -4.98 -16.33 1.46
CA THR A 56 -6.17 -16.51 0.64
C THR A 56 -7.38 -15.89 1.35
N LEU A 57 -8.47 -15.63 0.63
CA LEU A 57 -9.71 -15.17 1.26
C LEU A 57 -10.16 -16.13 2.38
N ASP A 58 -10.08 -17.44 2.16
CA ASP A 58 -10.51 -18.44 3.13
C ASP A 58 -9.59 -18.49 4.35
N SER A 59 -8.26 -18.47 4.15
CA SER A 59 -7.31 -18.54 5.26
C SER A 59 -7.41 -17.29 6.14
N VAL A 60 -7.53 -16.10 5.53
CA VAL A 60 -7.68 -14.83 6.25
C VAL A 60 -9.04 -14.76 6.94
N THR A 61 -10.13 -15.22 6.30
CA THR A 61 -11.46 -15.33 6.93
C THR A 61 -11.42 -16.22 8.17
N ALA A 62 -10.79 -17.40 8.08
CA ALA A 62 -10.66 -18.32 9.21
C ALA A 62 -9.84 -17.72 10.36
N GLN A 63 -8.78 -16.97 10.04
CA GLN A 63 -8.00 -16.23 11.04
C GLN A 63 -8.83 -15.14 11.72
N ILE A 64 -9.70 -14.44 11.01
CA ILE A 64 -10.56 -13.41 11.58
C ILE A 64 -11.63 -14.03 12.50
N ILE A 65 -12.34 -15.07 12.04
CA ILE A 65 -13.44 -15.71 12.78
C ILE A 65 -12.96 -16.39 14.07
N SER A 66 -11.71 -16.86 14.11
CA SER A 66 -11.15 -17.50 15.32
C SER A 66 -10.72 -16.50 16.40
N LEU A 67 -10.87 -15.19 16.18
CA LEU A 67 -10.59 -14.18 17.20
C LEU A 67 -11.76 -14.06 18.18
N PRO A 68 -11.49 -13.84 19.49
CA PRO A 68 -12.56 -13.55 20.42
C PRO A 68 -13.17 -12.18 20.08
N ALA A 69 -14.50 -12.08 20.10
CA ALA A 69 -15.19 -10.81 19.79
C ALA A 69 -14.81 -9.66 20.75
N SER A 70 -14.25 -9.97 21.92
CA SER A 70 -13.74 -9.03 22.92
C SER A 70 -12.28 -8.60 22.71
N ILE A 71 -11.60 -9.06 21.64
CA ILE A 71 -10.18 -8.76 21.38
C ILE A 71 -9.88 -7.25 21.43
N THR A 72 -8.82 -6.84 22.12
CA THR A 72 -8.36 -5.43 22.12
C THR A 72 -7.28 -5.22 21.07
N ARG A 73 -6.95 -3.97 20.73
CA ARG A 73 -5.86 -3.69 19.78
C ARG A 73 -4.54 -4.25 20.29
N GLU A 74 -4.24 -4.07 21.57
CA GLU A 74 -3.01 -4.56 22.21
C GLU A 74 -2.99 -6.09 22.28
N GLY A 75 -4.13 -6.71 22.59
CA GLY A 75 -4.28 -8.16 22.60
C GLY A 75 -4.09 -8.76 21.20
N LEU A 76 -4.62 -8.08 20.17
CA LEU A 76 -4.51 -8.49 18.78
C LEU A 76 -3.04 -8.56 18.31
N GLN A 77 -2.21 -7.57 18.68
CA GLN A 77 -0.78 -7.58 18.31
C GLN A 77 -0.02 -8.80 18.86
N ARG A 78 -0.45 -9.33 20.02
CA ARG A 78 0.14 -10.53 20.64
C ARG A 78 -0.48 -11.83 20.13
N PHE A 79 -1.74 -11.79 19.75
CA PHE A 79 -2.51 -12.96 19.35
C PHE A 79 -2.19 -13.38 17.91
N ARG A 80 -1.89 -12.43 17.02
CA ARG A 80 -1.59 -12.71 15.61
C ARG A 80 -0.32 -12.03 15.12
N PRO A 81 0.46 -12.71 14.27
CA PRO A 81 1.52 -12.05 13.51
C PRO A 81 0.93 -11.02 12.54
N PRO A 82 1.77 -10.11 12.01
CA PRO A 82 1.41 -9.21 10.91
C PRO A 82 0.80 -9.95 9.71
N GLY A 83 -0.17 -9.32 9.05
CA GLY A 83 -0.88 -9.88 7.89
C GLY A 83 -2.28 -9.29 7.71
N ALA A 84 -2.94 -9.62 6.60
CA ALA A 84 -4.22 -9.05 6.19
C ALA A 84 -5.31 -9.23 7.27
N ALA A 85 -5.40 -10.40 7.91
CA ALA A 85 -6.38 -10.65 8.97
C ALA A 85 -6.23 -9.65 10.14
N ARG A 86 -4.98 -9.40 10.54
CA ARG A 86 -4.68 -8.47 11.63
C ARG A 86 -4.98 -7.04 11.22
N ASN A 87 -4.70 -6.69 9.96
CA ASN A 87 -5.02 -5.37 9.40
C ASN A 87 -6.50 -5.01 9.53
N ALA A 88 -7.39 -5.83 8.99
CA ALA A 88 -8.82 -5.51 8.99
C ALA A 88 -9.37 -5.36 10.42
N VAL A 89 -8.94 -6.23 11.35
CA VAL A 89 -9.41 -6.19 12.73
C VAL A 89 -8.82 -5.00 13.50
N ASP A 90 -7.52 -4.70 13.34
CA ASP A 90 -6.89 -3.54 13.97
C ASP A 90 -7.54 -2.23 13.52
N CYS A 91 -7.75 -2.06 12.22
CA CYS A 91 -8.40 -0.89 11.66
C CYS A 91 -9.88 -0.77 12.09
N ALA A 92 -10.62 -1.89 12.20
CA ALA A 92 -11.98 -1.89 12.74
C ALA A 92 -12.02 -1.49 14.22
N LEU A 93 -11.03 -1.90 15.01
CA LEU A 93 -10.93 -1.50 16.42
C LEU A 93 -10.55 -0.02 16.59
N TRP A 94 -9.72 0.53 15.71
CA TRP A 94 -9.43 1.96 15.66
C TRP A 94 -10.69 2.78 15.36
N ASP A 95 -11.42 2.40 14.32
CA ASP A 95 -12.67 3.05 13.93
C ASP A 95 -13.71 3.01 15.06
N TRP A 96 -13.90 1.82 15.65
CA TRP A 96 -14.81 1.64 16.78
C TRP A 96 -14.43 2.53 17.98
N ALA A 97 -13.15 2.56 18.34
CA ALA A 97 -12.68 3.33 19.49
C ALA A 97 -12.87 4.84 19.30
N ALA A 98 -12.60 5.33 18.08
CA ALA A 98 -12.80 6.72 17.68
C ALA A 98 -14.29 7.11 17.76
N LYS A 99 -15.16 6.32 17.12
CA LYS A 99 -16.62 6.54 17.12
C LYS A 99 -17.22 6.46 18.51
N LYS A 100 -16.79 5.50 19.34
CA LYS A 100 -17.23 5.39 20.74
C LYS A 100 -16.82 6.60 21.57
N ALA A 101 -15.64 7.17 21.31
CA ALA A 101 -15.16 8.36 22.00
C ALA A 101 -15.74 9.68 21.43
N GLY A 102 -16.44 9.64 20.29
CA GLY A 102 -16.85 10.85 19.57
C GLY A 102 -15.66 11.69 19.08
N ARG A 103 -14.51 11.05 18.80
CA ARG A 103 -13.25 11.68 18.41
C ARG A 103 -12.74 11.05 17.11
N ARG A 104 -11.87 11.76 16.38
CA ARG A 104 -11.25 11.24 15.15
C ARG A 104 -10.11 10.27 15.48
N VAL A 105 -9.83 9.31 14.61
CA VAL A 105 -8.76 8.30 14.87
C VAL A 105 -7.40 8.95 15.09
N TRP A 106 -7.00 9.96 14.29
CA TRP A 106 -5.72 10.63 14.49
C TRP A 106 -5.60 11.25 15.88
N ASP A 107 -6.69 11.81 16.41
CA ASP A 107 -6.74 12.40 17.75
C ASP A 107 -6.64 11.32 18.85
N VAL A 108 -7.33 10.19 18.68
CA VAL A 108 -7.19 9.03 19.59
C VAL A 108 -5.77 8.43 19.52
N ALA A 109 -5.14 8.47 18.34
CA ALA A 109 -3.78 7.98 18.13
C ALA A 109 -2.68 8.97 18.56
N GLY A 110 -3.05 10.18 19.02
CA GLY A 110 -2.08 11.22 19.36
C GLY A 110 -1.30 11.78 18.16
N LEU A 111 -1.85 11.64 16.96
CA LEU A 111 -1.30 12.16 15.72
C LEU A 111 -1.86 13.57 15.42
N PRO A 112 -1.10 14.42 14.71
CA PRO A 112 -1.63 15.67 14.18
C PRO A 112 -2.83 15.42 13.25
N ALA A 113 -3.70 16.42 13.13
CA ALA A 113 -4.76 16.38 12.13
C ALA A 113 -4.14 16.22 10.72
N PRO A 114 -4.61 15.24 9.93
CA PRO A 114 -4.04 14.96 8.62
C PRO A 114 -4.37 16.08 7.62
N GLY A 115 -3.41 16.38 6.75
CA GLY A 115 -3.61 17.22 5.57
C GLY A 115 -3.80 16.37 4.31
N PRO A 116 -4.10 17.02 3.16
CA PRO A 116 -4.07 16.37 1.86
C PRO A 116 -2.69 15.79 1.54
N VAL A 117 -2.65 14.66 0.84
CA VAL A 117 -1.41 14.03 0.35
C VAL A 117 -1.49 13.77 -1.14
N VAL A 118 -0.36 13.88 -1.85
CA VAL A 118 -0.29 13.54 -3.28
C VAL A 118 0.01 12.05 -3.40
N THR A 119 -0.94 11.28 -3.94
CA THR A 119 -0.74 9.86 -4.28
C THR A 119 -0.19 9.72 -5.70
N ALA A 120 0.65 8.70 -5.89
CA ALA A 120 0.97 8.17 -7.19
C ALA A 120 -0.31 7.69 -7.91
N PHE A 121 -0.19 7.47 -9.21
CA PHE A 121 -1.17 6.70 -9.97
C PHE A 121 -0.43 5.64 -10.79
N THR A 122 -0.84 4.40 -10.64
CA THR A 122 -0.16 3.24 -11.20
C THR A 122 -0.58 3.01 -12.65
N LEU A 123 0.41 2.90 -13.53
CA LEU A 123 0.24 2.40 -14.89
C LEU A 123 0.60 0.91 -14.90
N SER A 124 -0.38 0.08 -15.28
CA SER A 124 -0.21 -1.36 -15.47
C SER A 124 0.88 -1.68 -16.48
N LEU A 125 1.54 -2.82 -16.28
CA LEU A 125 2.48 -3.38 -17.24
C LEU A 125 1.72 -3.82 -18.51
N ASP A 126 2.15 -3.32 -19.67
CA ASP A 126 1.55 -3.61 -20.98
C ASP A 126 2.60 -3.41 -22.11
N SER A 127 2.18 -3.35 -23.38
CA SER A 127 3.04 -2.95 -24.49
C SER A 127 3.48 -1.48 -24.36
N PRO A 128 4.63 -1.09 -24.95
CA PRO A 128 5.08 0.30 -24.94
C PRO A 128 4.03 1.30 -25.47
N GLU A 129 3.29 0.92 -26.52
CA GLU A 129 2.24 1.75 -27.12
C GLU A 129 1.08 2.00 -26.14
N ASN A 130 0.61 0.93 -25.48
CA ASN A 130 -0.47 1.00 -24.50
C ASN A 130 -0.05 1.81 -23.27
N MET A 131 1.17 1.59 -22.78
CA MET A 131 1.71 2.34 -21.64
C MET A 131 1.93 3.83 -21.96
N ARG A 132 2.38 4.18 -23.18
CA ARG A 132 2.44 5.58 -23.64
C ARG A 132 1.07 6.22 -23.67
N ALA A 133 0.07 5.52 -24.20
CA ALA A 133 -1.30 6.02 -24.25
C ALA A 133 -1.88 6.22 -22.83
N ALA A 134 -1.63 5.28 -21.92
CA ALA A 134 -2.05 5.40 -20.52
C ALA A 134 -1.34 6.56 -19.80
N ALA A 135 -0.05 6.75 -20.05
CA ALA A 135 0.73 7.89 -19.54
C ALA A 135 0.19 9.21 -20.08
N ALA A 136 -0.12 9.31 -21.38
CA ALA A 136 -0.70 10.51 -21.97
C ALA A 136 -2.08 10.86 -21.37
N ARG A 137 -2.94 9.86 -21.12
CA ARG A 137 -4.24 10.07 -20.43
C ARG A 137 -4.07 10.59 -19.00
N ASN A 138 -2.93 10.30 -18.36
CA ASN A 138 -2.65 10.63 -16.97
C ASN A 138 -1.53 11.67 -16.80
N ALA A 139 -1.12 12.35 -17.87
CA ALA A 139 0.05 13.24 -17.86
C ALA A 139 -0.11 14.49 -16.96
N ALA A 140 -1.35 14.83 -16.59
CA ALA A 140 -1.64 15.89 -15.62
C ALA A 140 -1.32 15.48 -14.16
N ARG A 141 -1.12 14.18 -13.90
CA ARG A 141 -0.78 13.69 -12.57
C ARG A 141 0.70 13.96 -12.29
N PRO A 142 1.04 14.50 -11.10
CA PRO A 142 2.42 14.86 -10.79
C PRO A 142 3.32 13.64 -10.56
N LEU A 143 2.76 12.51 -10.15
CA LEU A 143 3.48 11.28 -9.81
C LEU A 143 2.83 10.07 -10.46
N LEU A 144 3.59 9.34 -11.27
CA LEU A 144 3.15 8.10 -11.92
C LEU A 144 4.02 6.95 -11.45
N LYS A 145 3.39 5.84 -11.07
CA LYS A 145 4.05 4.58 -10.71
C LYS A 145 3.98 3.61 -11.87
N ILE A 146 5.13 3.12 -12.33
CA ILE A 146 5.23 2.35 -13.57
C ILE A 146 5.58 0.91 -13.22
N LYS A 147 4.68 -0.02 -13.55
CA LYS A 147 4.94 -1.46 -13.39
C LYS A 147 5.88 -1.94 -14.48
N LEU A 148 6.98 -2.55 -14.06
CA LEU A 148 8.03 -3.15 -14.89
C LEU A 148 8.34 -4.56 -14.35
N GLY A 149 9.52 -5.10 -14.64
CA GLY A 149 9.98 -6.39 -14.13
C GLY A 149 9.90 -7.51 -15.16
N THR A 150 10.08 -7.18 -16.44
CA THR A 150 10.09 -8.15 -17.56
C THR A 150 11.20 -7.82 -18.54
N PRO A 151 11.57 -8.73 -19.47
CA PRO A 151 12.40 -8.35 -20.60
C PRO A 151 11.79 -7.15 -21.35
N ASP A 152 12.66 -6.30 -21.92
CA ASP A 152 12.28 -5.11 -22.70
C ASP A 152 11.57 -3.99 -21.91
N ASP A 153 11.93 -3.78 -20.65
CA ASP A 153 11.38 -2.68 -19.84
C ASP A 153 11.79 -1.28 -20.34
N MET A 154 12.92 -1.15 -21.03
CA MET A 154 13.40 0.14 -21.53
C MET A 154 12.47 0.79 -22.56
N PRO A 155 12.08 0.12 -23.65
CA PRO A 155 11.08 0.65 -24.58
C PRO A 155 9.78 1.11 -23.88
N ARG A 156 9.30 0.37 -22.88
CA ARG A 156 8.10 0.74 -22.11
C ARG A 156 8.30 2.05 -21.36
N LEU A 157 9.41 2.18 -20.64
CA LEU A 157 9.69 3.36 -19.85
C LEU A 157 9.93 4.61 -20.73
N GLU A 158 10.61 4.45 -21.86
CA GLU A 158 10.79 5.53 -22.83
C GLU A 158 9.44 5.99 -23.40
N ALA A 159 8.57 5.04 -23.73
CA ALA A 159 7.23 5.33 -24.22
C ALA A 159 6.36 6.03 -23.16
N VAL A 160 6.43 5.61 -21.88
CA VAL A 160 5.79 6.30 -20.76
C VAL A 160 6.30 7.74 -20.61
N ARG A 161 7.62 7.95 -20.63
CA ARG A 161 8.21 9.29 -20.53
C ARG A 161 7.75 10.19 -21.68
N GLN A 162 7.61 9.66 -22.90
CA GLN A 162 7.04 10.42 -24.03
C GLN A 162 5.57 10.79 -23.80
N GLY A 163 4.78 9.88 -23.21
CA GLY A 163 3.37 10.14 -22.89
C GLY A 163 3.17 11.13 -21.74
N ALA A 164 4.06 11.14 -20.75
CA ALA A 164 4.04 12.04 -19.60
C ALA A 164 5.42 12.72 -19.38
N PRO A 165 5.77 13.74 -20.19
CA PRO A 165 7.10 14.35 -20.15
C PRO A 165 7.45 15.06 -18.84
N HIS A 166 6.44 15.47 -18.06
CA HIS A 166 6.62 16.32 -16.88
C HIS A 166 6.31 15.62 -15.55
N SER A 167 5.68 14.45 -15.56
CA SER A 167 5.40 13.71 -14.33
C SER A 167 6.69 13.15 -13.72
N THR A 168 6.80 13.16 -12.41
CA THR A 168 7.79 12.35 -11.70
C THR A 168 7.42 10.89 -11.88
N LEU A 169 8.40 10.05 -12.22
CA LEU A 169 8.21 8.62 -12.40
C LEU A 169 8.83 7.88 -11.22
N ILE A 170 8.09 6.93 -10.66
CA ILE A 170 8.65 5.87 -9.83
C ILE A 170 8.40 4.55 -10.54
N VAL A 171 9.36 3.63 -10.47
CA VAL A 171 9.24 2.33 -11.14
C VAL A 171 9.19 1.23 -10.11
N ASP A 172 8.42 0.18 -10.40
CA ASP A 172 8.26 -0.97 -9.52
C ASP A 172 8.41 -2.24 -10.35
N ALA A 173 9.50 -2.95 -10.11
CA ALA A 173 9.83 -4.17 -10.83
C ALA A 173 9.17 -5.41 -10.19
N ASN A 174 8.61 -5.28 -8.98
CA ASN A 174 7.99 -6.36 -8.23
C ASN A 174 8.84 -7.64 -8.30
N GLU A 175 10.10 -7.56 -7.86
CA GLU A 175 11.06 -8.66 -7.81
C GLU A 175 11.55 -9.17 -9.18
N GLY A 176 11.26 -8.45 -10.27
CA GLY A 176 11.46 -8.93 -11.64
C GLY A 176 12.87 -8.78 -12.21
N TRP A 177 13.81 -8.13 -11.52
CA TRP A 177 15.16 -7.90 -12.01
C TRP A 177 16.22 -8.70 -11.27
N THR A 178 17.37 -8.89 -11.93
CA THR A 178 18.61 -9.35 -11.31
C THR A 178 19.53 -8.15 -11.02
N PRO A 179 20.58 -8.31 -10.20
CA PRO A 179 21.56 -7.23 -9.98
C PRO A 179 22.18 -6.70 -11.27
N GLU A 180 22.45 -7.58 -12.23
CA GLU A 180 23.02 -7.23 -13.54
C GLU A 180 22.04 -6.37 -14.34
N VAL A 181 20.76 -6.76 -14.40
CA VAL A 181 19.71 -6.01 -15.06
C VAL A 181 19.53 -4.63 -14.40
N TYR A 182 19.46 -4.57 -13.07
CA TYR A 182 19.36 -3.28 -12.37
C TYR A 182 20.55 -2.36 -12.69
N THR A 183 21.77 -2.90 -12.65
CA THR A 183 23.01 -2.13 -12.91
C THR A 183 23.03 -1.57 -14.34
N ASP A 184 22.59 -2.36 -15.32
CA ASP A 184 22.47 -1.94 -16.71
C ASP A 184 21.38 -0.87 -16.92
N LEU A 185 20.23 -1.02 -16.26
CA LEU A 185 19.10 -0.08 -16.39
C LEU A 185 19.33 1.24 -15.64
N ALA A 186 20.04 1.25 -14.52
CA ALA A 186 20.12 2.40 -13.61
C ALA A 186 20.52 3.73 -14.29
N PRO A 187 21.55 3.80 -15.17
CA PRO A 187 21.88 5.03 -15.89
C PRO A 187 20.75 5.55 -16.78
N HIS A 188 19.97 4.63 -17.37
CA HIS A 188 18.84 4.97 -18.22
C HIS A 188 17.65 5.48 -17.40
N LEU A 189 17.39 4.88 -16.24
CA LEU A 189 16.37 5.34 -15.29
C LEU A 189 16.62 6.80 -14.87
N ILE A 190 17.89 7.16 -14.58
CA ILE A 190 18.29 8.54 -14.25
C ILE A 190 18.00 9.49 -15.42
N ARG A 191 18.43 9.12 -16.64
CA ARG A 191 18.20 9.93 -17.84
C ARG A 191 16.71 10.18 -18.08
N LEU A 192 15.87 9.20 -17.77
CA LEU A 192 14.42 9.30 -17.91
C LEU A 192 13.74 9.97 -16.71
N GLY A 193 14.49 10.48 -15.73
CA GLY A 193 13.96 11.22 -14.59
C GLY A 193 13.15 10.35 -13.63
N VAL A 194 13.52 9.09 -13.47
CA VAL A 194 12.96 8.21 -12.43
C VAL A 194 13.47 8.68 -11.07
N ALA A 195 12.58 8.77 -10.09
CA ALA A 195 12.88 9.25 -8.73
C ALA A 195 13.03 8.12 -7.70
N LEU A 196 12.51 6.93 -7.97
CA LEU A 196 12.54 5.79 -7.06
C LEU A 196 12.45 4.47 -7.84
N VAL A 197 13.20 3.46 -7.40
CA VAL A 197 13.08 2.06 -7.85
C VAL A 197 12.56 1.21 -6.70
N GLU A 198 11.36 0.64 -6.85
CA GLU A 198 10.72 -0.23 -5.87
C GLU A 198 10.99 -1.71 -6.18
N GLN A 199 11.43 -2.42 -5.14
CA GLN A 199 11.76 -3.84 -5.10
C GLN A 199 12.33 -4.38 -6.43
N PRO A 200 13.55 -3.98 -6.82
CA PRO A 200 14.16 -4.47 -8.06
C PRO A 200 14.39 -5.99 -8.01
N LEU A 201 14.91 -6.50 -6.88
CA LEU A 201 15.34 -7.89 -6.73
C LEU A 201 14.35 -8.72 -5.88
N PRO A 202 14.32 -10.05 -6.05
CA PRO A 202 13.53 -10.93 -5.19
C PRO A 202 13.90 -10.82 -3.72
N ALA A 203 12.87 -10.75 -2.87
CA ALA A 203 13.05 -10.73 -1.42
C ALA A 203 13.78 -11.99 -0.95
N GLY A 204 14.82 -11.82 -0.13
CA GLY A 204 15.69 -12.91 0.32
C GLY A 204 16.81 -13.28 -0.67
N ALA A 205 16.84 -12.67 -1.86
CA ALA A 205 17.94 -12.75 -2.82
C ALA A 205 18.40 -11.34 -3.25
N ASP A 206 18.42 -10.42 -2.29
CA ASP A 206 18.61 -8.97 -2.50
C ASP A 206 19.91 -8.42 -1.91
N ASP A 207 20.79 -9.28 -1.37
CA ASP A 207 22.04 -8.88 -0.70
C ASP A 207 22.96 -8.03 -1.60
N MET A 208 22.96 -8.29 -2.90
CA MET A 208 23.76 -7.54 -3.87
C MET A 208 23.41 -6.04 -3.91
N LEU A 209 22.24 -5.61 -3.42
CA LEU A 209 21.91 -4.20 -3.30
C LEU A 209 22.82 -3.43 -2.32
N ALA A 210 23.49 -4.13 -1.39
CA ALA A 210 24.50 -3.52 -0.53
C ALA A 210 25.86 -3.35 -1.22
N GLU A 211 26.12 -4.14 -2.26
CA GLU A 211 27.44 -4.24 -2.92
C GLU A 211 27.50 -3.46 -4.23
N ILE A 212 26.38 -3.37 -4.96
CA ILE A 212 26.31 -2.64 -6.24
C ILE A 212 26.05 -1.15 -6.03
N ALA A 213 26.46 -0.35 -7.02
CA ALA A 213 26.10 1.07 -7.04
C ALA A 213 24.58 1.24 -7.20
N ARG A 214 23.97 2.02 -6.30
CA ARG A 214 22.56 2.42 -6.36
C ARG A 214 22.46 3.92 -6.59
N PRO A 215 22.65 4.40 -7.84
CA PRO A 215 22.67 5.84 -8.13
C PRO A 215 21.28 6.50 -8.05
N LEU A 216 20.23 5.71 -7.81
CA LEU A 216 18.86 6.13 -7.55
C LEU A 216 18.39 5.53 -6.22
N PRO A 217 17.48 6.20 -5.49
CA PRO A 217 16.87 5.62 -4.31
C PRO A 217 16.19 4.28 -4.60
N VAL A 218 16.43 3.28 -3.76
CA VAL A 218 15.83 1.95 -3.83
C VAL A 218 14.91 1.73 -2.63
N CYS A 219 13.68 1.29 -2.90
CA CYS A 219 12.61 1.07 -1.91
C CYS A 219 12.33 -0.42 -1.74
N ALA A 220 12.32 -0.91 -0.50
CA ALA A 220 11.88 -2.27 -0.19
C ALA A 220 10.35 -2.34 -0.09
N ASP A 221 9.70 -3.24 -0.83
CA ASP A 221 8.29 -3.59 -0.68
C ASP A 221 8.18 -5.03 -0.15
N GLU A 222 8.39 -6.04 -1.00
CA GLU A 222 8.34 -7.45 -0.61
C GLU A 222 9.37 -7.81 0.48
N SER A 223 10.49 -7.07 0.60
CA SER A 223 11.47 -7.27 1.69
C SER A 223 11.11 -6.55 2.99
N ALA A 224 10.09 -5.67 3.01
CA ALA A 224 9.72 -4.87 4.19
C ALA A 224 8.27 -5.15 4.63
N HIS A 225 8.10 -5.84 5.77
CA HIS A 225 6.76 -6.21 6.26
C HIS A 225 6.31 -5.46 7.53
N ALA A 226 7.14 -5.49 8.57
CA ALA A 226 6.84 -4.94 9.90
C ALA A 226 8.15 -4.49 10.58
N THR A 227 8.04 -3.92 11.78
CA THR A 227 9.16 -3.31 12.51
C THR A 227 10.38 -4.23 12.64
N ASP A 228 10.17 -5.50 13.01
CA ASP A 228 11.24 -6.45 13.35
C ASP A 228 12.23 -6.76 12.20
N GLY A 229 11.83 -6.51 10.95
CA GLY A 229 12.68 -6.76 9.78
C GLY A 229 13.49 -5.56 9.30
N LEU A 230 13.16 -4.34 9.73
CA LEU A 230 13.64 -3.12 9.09
C LEU A 230 15.15 -2.89 9.26
N ALA A 231 15.71 -3.30 10.40
CA ALA A 231 17.15 -3.16 10.66
C ALA A 231 18.01 -3.92 9.64
N GLY A 232 17.53 -5.07 9.15
CA GLY A 232 18.22 -5.88 8.14
C GLY A 232 18.20 -5.28 6.72
N LEU A 233 17.44 -4.21 6.50
CA LEU A 233 17.34 -3.53 5.20
C LEU A 233 18.34 -2.38 5.05
N VAL A 234 18.94 -1.93 6.16
CA VAL A 234 19.93 -0.86 6.16
C VAL A 234 21.16 -1.26 5.34
N GLY A 235 21.60 -0.37 4.46
CA GLY A 235 22.69 -0.61 3.50
C GLY A 235 22.19 -1.13 2.14
N LYS A 236 21.15 -1.95 2.12
CA LYS A 236 20.52 -2.47 0.88
C LYS A 236 19.49 -1.50 0.29
N TYR A 237 18.73 -0.83 1.14
CA TYR A 237 17.61 0.02 0.74
C TYR A 237 17.73 1.43 1.35
N ASP A 238 17.15 2.41 0.65
CA ASP A 238 17.06 3.80 1.12
C ASP A 238 15.67 4.12 1.66
N LEU A 239 14.65 3.43 1.14
CA LEU A 239 13.26 3.58 1.56
C LEU A 239 12.60 2.23 1.87
N VAL A 240 11.51 2.28 2.63
CA VAL A 240 10.60 1.15 2.83
C VAL A 240 9.17 1.53 2.44
N ASN A 241 8.50 0.64 1.72
CA ASN A 241 7.08 0.76 1.39
C ASN A 241 6.25 0.08 2.48
N LEU A 242 5.68 0.87 3.38
CA LEU A 242 4.81 0.37 4.44
C LEU A 242 3.38 0.24 3.91
N LYS A 243 2.82 -0.98 4.03
CA LYS A 243 1.44 -1.31 3.66
C LYS A 243 0.75 -1.94 4.84
N LEU A 244 -0.49 -1.53 5.11
CA LEU A 244 -1.22 -2.01 6.28
C LEU A 244 -1.49 -3.51 6.26
N ASP A 245 -1.69 -4.10 5.07
CA ASP A 245 -1.84 -5.55 4.92
C ASP A 245 -0.56 -6.33 5.29
N LYS A 246 0.62 -5.71 5.16
CA LYS A 246 1.90 -6.34 5.57
C LYS A 246 2.20 -6.12 7.04
N THR A 247 2.00 -4.90 7.54
CA THR A 247 2.19 -4.57 8.96
C THR A 247 1.12 -5.21 9.83
N GLY A 248 -0.01 -5.61 9.23
CA GLY A 248 -1.16 -6.12 9.96
C GLY A 248 -1.86 -5.04 10.79
N GLY A 249 -2.02 -3.85 10.21
CA GLY A 249 -2.82 -2.76 10.78
C GLY A 249 -2.06 -1.46 11.02
N LEU A 250 -2.82 -0.41 11.34
CA LEU A 250 -2.31 0.93 11.62
C LEU A 250 -1.43 0.94 12.87
N THR A 251 -1.78 0.16 13.91
CA THR A 251 -1.02 0.10 15.17
C THR A 251 0.45 -0.26 14.91
N GLU A 252 0.71 -1.35 14.19
CA GLU A 252 2.08 -1.76 13.84
C GLU A 252 2.70 -0.84 12.80
N ALA A 253 1.92 -0.32 11.85
CA ALA A 253 2.45 0.54 10.81
C ALA A 253 3.04 1.85 11.35
N LEU A 254 2.44 2.42 12.40
CA LEU A 254 2.98 3.60 13.07
C LEU A 254 4.33 3.29 13.75
N LEU A 255 4.46 2.11 14.38
CA LEU A 255 5.73 1.65 14.96
C LEU A 255 6.78 1.45 13.86
N ALA A 256 6.43 0.78 12.77
CA ALA A 256 7.32 0.53 11.64
C ALA A 256 7.79 1.84 10.97
N ARG A 257 6.91 2.85 10.86
CA ARG A 257 7.27 4.20 10.36
C ARG A 257 8.30 4.86 11.25
N ASP A 258 8.08 4.83 12.56
CA ASP A 258 8.96 5.49 13.52
C ASP A 258 10.32 4.79 13.59
N GLU A 259 10.33 3.45 13.49
CA GLU A 259 11.56 2.67 13.40
C GLU A 259 12.32 2.89 12.09
N ALA A 260 11.63 2.92 10.95
CA ALA A 260 12.25 3.24 9.66
C ALA A 260 12.97 4.60 9.72
N ARG A 261 12.29 5.62 10.28
CA ARG A 261 12.89 6.95 10.49
C ARG A 261 14.08 6.91 11.44
N ARG A 262 13.99 6.15 12.54
CA ARG A 262 15.10 5.98 13.50
C ARG A 262 16.33 5.32 12.84
N LEU A 263 16.12 4.40 11.92
CA LEU A 263 17.16 3.72 11.14
C LEU A 263 17.70 4.57 9.98
N GLY A 264 17.15 5.77 9.74
CA GLY A 264 17.55 6.64 8.63
C GLY A 264 16.97 6.24 7.28
N LEU A 265 16.00 5.33 7.24
CA LEU A 265 15.28 4.94 6.03
C LEU A 265 14.17 5.95 5.74
N GLY A 266 14.00 6.32 4.48
CA GLY A 266 12.82 7.04 4.03
C GLY A 266 11.58 6.15 4.02
N VAL A 267 10.40 6.75 4.03
CA VAL A 267 9.13 6.02 4.08
C VAL A 267 8.32 6.31 2.82
N MET A 268 7.93 5.26 2.14
CA MET A 268 6.82 5.23 1.20
C MET A 268 5.63 4.57 1.89
N VAL A 269 4.42 5.08 1.66
CA VAL A 269 3.18 4.43 2.12
C VAL A 269 2.40 3.98 0.92
N GLY A 270 2.27 2.67 0.78
CA GLY A 270 1.59 2.03 -0.34
C GLY A 270 0.35 1.28 0.07
N CYS A 271 -0.33 0.73 -0.93
CA CYS A 271 -1.49 -0.12 -0.72
C CYS A 271 -1.43 -1.43 -1.52
N MET A 272 -2.29 -2.36 -1.12
CA MET A 272 -2.84 -3.34 -2.05
C MET A 272 -4.01 -2.70 -2.80
N VAL A 273 -4.39 -3.28 -3.95
CA VAL A 273 -5.57 -2.81 -4.70
C VAL A 273 -6.83 -3.16 -3.90
N GLY A 274 -7.34 -2.16 -3.17
CA GLY A 274 -8.55 -2.22 -2.34
C GLY A 274 -9.38 -0.95 -2.46
N SER A 275 -10.43 -0.86 -1.65
CA SER A 275 -11.39 0.25 -1.67
C SER A 275 -10.91 1.43 -0.81
N SER A 276 -11.69 2.51 -0.81
CA SER A 276 -11.42 3.66 0.06
C SER A 276 -11.37 3.31 1.55
N LEU A 277 -12.05 2.24 1.98
CA LEU A 277 -12.00 1.80 3.38
C LEU A 277 -10.60 1.27 3.77
N ALA A 278 -9.90 0.57 2.87
CA ALA A 278 -8.52 0.13 3.12
C ALA A 278 -7.53 1.32 3.07
N MET A 279 -7.80 2.32 2.24
CA MET A 279 -6.92 3.48 2.10
C MET A 279 -7.07 4.50 3.24
N ALA A 280 -8.23 4.58 3.89
CA ALA A 280 -8.51 5.57 4.93
C ALA A 280 -7.51 5.55 6.11
N PRO A 281 -7.21 4.41 6.77
CA PRO A 281 -6.17 4.35 7.79
C PRO A 281 -4.77 4.62 7.21
N ALA A 282 -4.49 4.19 5.98
CA ALA A 282 -3.20 4.41 5.33
C ALA A 282 -2.94 5.90 5.02
N ALA A 283 -3.98 6.69 4.79
CA ALA A 283 -3.87 8.14 4.61
C ALA A 283 -3.32 8.87 5.85
N LEU A 284 -3.55 8.31 7.06
CA LEU A 284 -2.93 8.81 8.29
C LEU A 284 -1.46 8.42 8.37
N LEU A 285 -1.11 7.20 7.96
CA LEU A 285 0.28 6.74 7.90
C LEU A 285 1.11 7.56 6.89
N ALA A 286 0.51 7.95 5.77
CA ALA A 286 1.14 8.70 4.69
C ALA A 286 1.57 10.13 5.05
N GLN A 287 1.14 10.66 6.21
CA GLN A 287 1.51 12.01 6.63
C GLN A 287 3.03 12.12 6.86
N GLY A 288 3.68 12.93 6.02
CA GLY A 288 5.14 13.10 6.03
C GLY A 288 5.92 11.90 5.47
N ALA A 289 5.28 11.04 4.67
CA ALA A 289 5.99 10.07 3.83
C ALA A 289 6.63 10.78 2.62
N ALA A 290 7.75 10.24 2.15
CA ALA A 290 8.43 10.75 0.95
C ALA A 290 7.63 10.45 -0.33
N PHE A 291 6.96 9.29 -0.35
CA PHE A 291 6.06 8.88 -1.44
C PHE A 291 4.78 8.29 -0.86
N CYS A 292 3.67 8.49 -1.56
CA CYS A 292 2.37 7.94 -1.23
C CYS A 292 1.81 7.24 -2.48
N ASP A 293 1.34 6.01 -2.31
CA ASP A 293 0.80 5.13 -3.35
C ASP A 293 -0.49 4.50 -2.81
N LEU A 294 -1.51 5.34 -2.68
CA LEU A 294 -2.84 5.03 -2.16
C LEU A 294 -3.88 5.20 -3.28
N ASP A 295 -3.59 4.60 -4.44
CA ASP A 295 -4.35 4.78 -5.67
C ASP A 295 -5.40 3.69 -5.90
N GLY A 296 -5.50 2.69 -5.03
CA GLY A 296 -6.45 1.57 -5.14
C GLY A 296 -7.86 2.00 -5.60
N PRO A 297 -8.50 2.97 -4.94
CA PRO A 297 -9.81 3.50 -5.35
C PRO A 297 -9.87 4.09 -6.76
N LEU A 298 -8.79 4.72 -7.23
CA LEU A 298 -8.70 5.28 -8.58
C LEU A 298 -8.61 4.20 -9.66
N LEU A 299 -8.28 2.96 -9.28
CA LEU A 299 -8.20 1.80 -10.17
C LEU A 299 -9.53 1.02 -10.21
N LEU A 300 -10.47 1.30 -9.31
CA LEU A 300 -11.77 0.64 -9.25
C LEU A 300 -12.75 1.26 -10.26
N ALA A 301 -13.61 0.43 -10.86
CA ALA A 301 -14.73 0.92 -11.68
C ALA A 301 -15.83 1.56 -10.81
N GLN A 302 -15.94 1.10 -9.57
CA GLN A 302 -16.85 1.64 -8.55
C GLN A 302 -16.25 1.39 -7.17
N ASP A 303 -16.27 2.41 -6.32
CA ASP A 303 -15.76 2.36 -4.94
C ASP A 303 -16.93 2.27 -3.93
N ARG A 304 -16.61 2.28 -2.63
CA ARG A 304 -17.58 2.31 -1.52
C ARG A 304 -18.55 3.51 -1.66
N PRO A 305 -19.79 3.41 -1.13
CA PRO A 305 -20.77 4.50 -1.20
C PRO A 305 -20.33 5.83 -0.58
N HIS A 306 -19.49 5.76 0.46
CA HIS A 306 -18.86 6.92 1.10
C HIS A 306 -17.35 6.85 0.91
N PRO A 307 -16.82 7.15 -0.29
CA PRO A 307 -15.41 6.95 -0.60
C PRO A 307 -14.54 8.09 -0.07
N LEU A 308 -13.23 7.91 -0.12
CA LEU A 308 -12.26 9.00 -0.02
C LEU A 308 -12.45 9.96 -1.19
N THR A 309 -12.12 11.22 -0.95
CA THR A 309 -12.16 12.24 -2.01
C THR A 309 -10.78 12.42 -2.63
N TYR A 310 -10.71 12.24 -3.95
CA TYR A 310 -9.52 12.50 -4.76
C TYR A 310 -9.74 13.71 -5.67
N GLN A 311 -8.85 14.69 -5.59
CA GLN A 311 -8.77 15.81 -6.52
C GLN A 311 -7.57 15.60 -7.45
N GLY A 312 -7.80 14.87 -8.55
CA GLY A 312 -6.70 14.37 -9.39
C GLY A 312 -5.88 13.33 -8.64
N SER A 313 -4.65 13.69 -8.27
CA SER A 313 -3.76 12.88 -7.41
C SER A 313 -3.72 13.34 -5.96
N THR A 314 -4.46 14.38 -5.60
CA THR A 314 -4.52 14.86 -4.21
C THR A 314 -5.59 14.09 -3.46
N LEU A 315 -5.18 13.22 -2.54
CA LEU A 315 -6.05 12.51 -1.60
C LEU A 315 -6.34 13.42 -0.41
N LEU A 316 -7.63 13.67 -0.14
CA LEU A 316 -8.09 14.37 1.06
C LEU A 316 -8.22 13.41 2.26
N PRO A 317 -8.10 13.90 3.50
CA PRO A 317 -8.34 13.10 4.69
C PRO A 317 -9.70 12.39 4.70
N PRO A 318 -9.82 11.21 5.33
CA PRO A 318 -11.08 10.48 5.41
C PRO A 318 -12.15 11.25 6.20
N ASP A 319 -13.40 11.13 5.78
CA ASP A 319 -14.56 11.56 6.57
C ASP A 319 -14.92 10.50 7.64
N ALA A 320 -15.51 10.93 8.76
CA ALA A 320 -15.92 10.05 9.86
C ALA A 320 -17.00 9.03 9.45
N ALA A 321 -17.81 9.36 8.43
CA ALA A 321 -18.78 8.43 7.86
C ALA A 321 -18.10 7.21 7.21
N LEU A 322 -16.93 7.39 6.60
CA LEU A 322 -16.13 6.30 6.05
C LEU A 322 -15.34 5.59 7.15
N TRP A 323 -14.51 6.34 7.88
CA TRP A 323 -13.59 5.79 8.87
C TRP A 323 -13.09 6.86 9.86
N GLY A 324 -13.14 6.49 11.15
CA GLY A 324 -12.76 7.30 12.30
C GLY A 324 -13.72 8.43 12.60
#